data_AF-A0A3C1Z398-F1
#
_entry.id   AF-A0A3C1Z398-F1
#
_cell.length_a   1.000
_cell.length_b   1.000
_cell.length_c   1.000
_cell.angle_alpha   90.00
_cell.angle_beta   90.00
_cell.angle_gamma   90.00
#
_symmetry.space_group_name_H-M   'P 1'
#
loop_
_entity.id
_entity.type
_entity.pdbx_description
1 polymer ?
#
loop_
_entity_poly.entity_id
_entity_poly.type
_entity_poly.pdbx_seq_one_letter_code
_entity_poly.pdbx_strand_id
1 'polypeptide(L)'
;MLETRFKVVFLLAVLFAASLPIIAIFRGTISTPFEAASTHSEEEVSGTASEASPEEPLPEELVVIPAGPFIRGTNQGGFDEQPERQIYLDEFLIDRYEVTNAQYAAFVKATG
;
A
#
# COMPACT_ATOMS: atom_id res chain seq x y z
N MET A 1 29.62 -43.80 16.15
CA MET A 1 30.62 -42.83 15.65
C MET A 1 30.27 -42.49 14.21
N LEU A 2 29.68 -41.33 13.94
CA LEU A 2 29.37 -40.89 12.57
C LEU A 2 30.69 -40.87 11.77
N GLU A 3 30.77 -41.62 10.68
CA GLU A 3 31.98 -41.72 9.87
C GLU A 3 32.49 -40.32 9.49
N THR A 4 33.79 -40.06 9.58
CA THR A 4 34.37 -38.74 9.28
C THR A 4 33.98 -38.25 7.89
N ARG A 5 33.82 -39.19 6.95
CA ARG A 5 33.32 -38.91 5.59
C ARG A 5 31.88 -38.43 5.60
N PHE A 6 31.00 -39.04 6.40
CA PHE A 6 29.63 -38.60 6.58
C PHE A 6 29.55 -37.21 7.22
N LYS A 7 30.39 -36.93 8.24
CA LYS A 7 30.45 -35.60 8.86
C LYS A 7 30.90 -34.51 7.89
N VAL A 8 31.88 -34.80 7.04
CA VAL A 8 32.37 -33.86 6.02
C VAL A 8 31.30 -33.61 4.96
N VAL A 9 30.66 -34.66 4.45
CA VAL A 9 29.57 -34.53 3.46
C VAL A 9 28.39 -33.77 4.04
N PHE A 10 28.01 -34.06 5.29
CA PHE A 10 26.93 -33.38 5.99
C PHE A 10 27.25 -31.90 6.24
N LEU A 11 28.47 -31.58 6.67
CA LEU A 11 28.91 -30.19 6.88
C LEU A 11 28.91 -29.38 5.57
N LEU A 12 29.38 -29.97 4.46
CA LEU A 12 29.33 -29.32 3.15
C LEU A 12 27.90 -29.08 2.67
N ALA A 13 27.00 -30.04 2.88
CA ALA A 13 25.59 -29.90 2.53
C ALA A 13 24.91 -28.79 3.35
N VAL A 14 25.20 -28.68 4.65
CA VAL A 14 24.67 -27.63 5.53
C VAL A 14 25.20 -26.25 5.13
N LEU A 15 26.51 -26.13 4.85
CA LEU A 15 27.08 -24.86 4.40
C LEU A 15 26.51 -24.41 3.05
N PHE A 16 26.31 -25.33 2.11
CA PHE A 16 25.67 -25.04 0.84
C PHE A 16 24.24 -24.53 1.06
N ALA A 17 23.44 -25.26 1.84
CA ALA A 17 22.06 -24.88 2.15
C ALA A 17 21.95 -23.52 2.87
N ALA A 18 22.85 -23.24 3.81
CA ALA A 18 22.88 -21.99 4.55
C ALA A 18 23.35 -20.79 3.71
N SER A 19 24.12 -21.02 2.64
CA SER A 19 24.60 -19.96 1.73
C SER A 19 23.56 -19.52 0.69
N LEU A 20 22.58 -20.38 0.36
CA LEU A 20 21.50 -20.07 -0.59
C LEU A 20 20.72 -18.77 -0.28
N PRO A 21 20.24 -18.52 0.95
CA PRO A 21 19.53 -17.27 1.27
C PRO A 21 20.45 -16.05 1.20
N ILE A 22 21.73 -16.19 1.59
CA ILE A 22 22.71 -15.10 1.54
C ILE A 22 22.99 -14.72 0.08
N ILE A 23 23.17 -15.71 -0.81
CA ILE A 23 23.35 -15.49 -2.25
C ILE A 23 22.10 -14.87 -2.89
N ALA A 24 20.90 -15.28 -2.46
CA ALA A 24 19.63 -14.72 -2.91
C ALA A 24 19.49 -13.22 -2.52
N ILE A 25 19.92 -12.86 -1.31
CA ILE A 25 19.96 -11.46 -0.85
C ILE A 25 20.94 -10.62 -1.68
N PHE A 26 22.16 -11.12 -1.93
CA PHE A 26 23.14 -10.40 -2.78
C PHE A 26 22.73 -10.31 -4.26
N ARG A 27 21.88 -11.23 -4.75
CA ARG A 27 21.31 -11.19 -6.11
C ARG A 27 20.01 -10.37 -6.21
N GLY A 28 19.58 -9.71 -5.13
CA GLY A 28 18.46 -8.77 -5.16
C GLY A 28 17.07 -9.42 -5.24
N THR A 29 16.93 -10.72 -4.96
CA THR A 29 15.61 -11.38 -4.97
C THR A 29 14.87 -11.17 -3.64
N ILE A 30 14.54 -9.92 -3.33
CA ILE A 30 13.59 -9.57 -2.26
C ILE A 30 12.20 -9.31 -2.86
N SER A 31 11.65 -10.30 -3.55
CA SER A 31 10.21 -10.34 -3.79
C SER A 31 9.60 -11.29 -2.78
N THR A 32 9.00 -10.75 -1.73
CA THR A 32 8.01 -11.47 -0.94
C THR A 32 6.97 -12.07 -1.90
N PRO A 33 6.56 -13.34 -1.74
CA PRO A 33 5.53 -13.93 -2.59
C PRO A 33 4.15 -13.45 -2.13
N PHE A 34 3.90 -12.15 -2.26
CA PHE A 34 2.58 -11.54 -2.17
C PHE A 34 2.67 -10.17 -2.82
N GLU A 35 2.39 -10.14 -4.12
CA GLU A 35 1.67 -9.09 -4.86
C GLU A 35 1.73 -9.57 -6.31
N ALA A 36 0.65 -10.17 -6.82
CA ALA A 36 0.55 -10.38 -8.26
C ALA A 36 0.56 -8.99 -8.90
N ALA A 37 1.66 -8.68 -9.59
CA ALA A 37 1.89 -7.39 -10.23
C ALA A 37 0.66 -6.94 -11.03
N SER A 38 -0.08 -5.98 -10.48
CA SER A 38 -0.76 -5.01 -11.32
C SER A 38 0.34 -4.29 -12.10
N THR A 39 0.16 -4.18 -13.42
CA THR A 39 1.06 -3.46 -14.30
C THR A 39 1.15 -2.00 -13.85
N HIS A 40 2.16 -1.69 -13.03
CA HIS A 40 2.63 -0.33 -12.83
C HIS A 40 3.99 -0.22 -13.52
N SER A 41 3.96 0.51 -14.63
CA SER A 41 5.12 1.06 -15.31
C SER A 41 5.98 1.76 -14.26
N GLU A 42 7.15 1.20 -13.98
CA GLU A 42 8.22 1.88 -13.26
C GLU A 42 8.75 3.00 -14.16
N GLU A 43 8.08 4.16 -14.14
CA GLU A 43 8.74 5.41 -14.45
C GLU A 43 9.58 5.79 -13.23
N GLU A 44 10.91 5.73 -13.39
CA GLU A 44 11.86 6.30 -12.47
C GLU A 44 11.53 7.79 -12.26
N VAL A 45 10.87 8.12 -11.14
CA VAL A 45 10.78 9.53 -10.71
C VAL A 45 12.12 9.90 -10.05
N SER A 46 13.13 10.14 -10.90
CA SER A 46 14.26 11.02 -10.56
C SER A 46 13.75 12.46 -10.56
N GLY A 47 12.86 12.77 -9.63
CA GLY A 47 12.41 14.11 -9.33
C GLY A 47 13.35 14.67 -8.27
N THR A 48 14.20 15.62 -8.66
CA THR A 48 14.72 16.60 -7.71
C THR A 48 13.56 17.04 -6.82
N ALA A 49 13.73 17.02 -5.50
CA ALA A 49 12.83 17.71 -4.57
C ALA A 49 12.91 19.20 -4.90
N SER A 50 12.24 19.59 -5.99
CA SER A 50 11.95 20.95 -6.34
C SER A 50 11.20 21.50 -5.16
N GLU A 51 11.69 22.59 -4.59
CA GLU A 51 10.97 23.36 -3.58
C GLU A 51 9.50 23.42 -3.99
N ALA A 52 8.66 22.78 -3.18
CA ALA A 52 7.22 22.83 -3.37
C ALA A 52 6.85 24.31 -3.33
N SER A 53 6.34 24.82 -4.46
CA SER A 53 5.72 26.14 -4.47
C SER A 53 4.65 26.17 -3.36
N PRO A 54 4.42 27.30 -2.68
CA PRO A 54 3.38 27.38 -1.66
C PRO A 54 2.08 26.82 -2.24
N GLU A 55 1.63 25.69 -1.71
CA GLU A 55 0.37 25.08 -2.13
C GLU A 55 -0.74 25.98 -1.58
N GLU A 56 -1.28 26.83 -2.46
CA GLU A 56 -2.46 27.62 -2.14
C GLU A 56 -3.60 26.65 -1.76
N PRO A 57 -4.20 26.79 -0.57
CA PRO A 57 -5.23 25.88 -0.12
C PRO A 57 -6.39 25.90 -1.12
N LEU A 58 -6.80 24.70 -1.56
CA LEU A 58 -7.99 24.55 -2.38
C LEU A 58 -9.21 25.12 -1.63
N PRO A 59 -10.16 25.75 -2.34
CA PRO A 59 -11.39 26.20 -1.73
C PRO A 59 -12.14 25.01 -1.11
N GLU A 60 -12.62 25.18 0.12
CA GLU A 60 -13.45 24.20 0.82
C GLU A 60 -14.79 24.07 0.07
N GLU A 61 -14.90 23.01 -0.74
CA GLU A 61 -16.08 22.71 -1.55
C GLU A 61 -16.74 21.43 -1.04
N LEU A 62 -17.83 21.58 -0.28
CA LEU A 62 -18.71 20.48 0.09
C LEU A 62 -19.75 20.25 -1.00
N VAL A 63 -19.95 18.98 -1.39
CA VAL A 63 -20.99 18.57 -2.33
C VAL A 63 -22.12 17.86 -1.61
N VAL A 64 -23.35 18.11 -2.05
CA VAL A 64 -24.55 17.45 -1.53
C VAL A 64 -24.70 16.09 -2.20
N ILE A 65 -24.75 15.04 -1.39
CA ILE A 65 -25.12 13.69 -1.81
C ILE A 65 -26.58 13.49 -1.44
N PRO A 66 -27.50 13.39 -2.43
CA PRO A 66 -28.93 13.31 -2.15
C PRO A 66 -29.30 12.00 -1.45
N ALA A 67 -30.36 12.04 -0.64
CA ALA A 67 -30.91 10.85 0.00
C ALA A 67 -31.37 9.81 -1.02
N GLY A 68 -31.15 8.54 -0.73
CA GLY A 68 -31.64 7.47 -1.58
C GLY A 68 -31.04 6.09 -1.33
N PRO A 69 -31.59 5.06 -2.01
CA PRO A 69 -31.01 3.73 -2.01
C PRO A 69 -29.80 3.66 -2.94
N PHE A 70 -28.75 2.95 -2.51
CA PHE A 70 -27.63 2.57 -3.35
C PHE A 70 -27.18 1.14 -3.04
N ILE A 71 -26.38 0.58 -3.94
CA ILE A 71 -25.79 -0.75 -3.77
C ILE A 71 -24.40 -0.59 -3.15
N ARG A 72 -24.19 -1.17 -1.96
CA ARG A 72 -22.90 -1.24 -1.29
C ARG A 72 -22.30 -2.64 -1.39
N GLY A 73 -20.99 -2.71 -1.57
CA GLY A 73 -20.23 -3.95 -1.64
C GLY A 73 -20.28 -4.57 -3.03
N THR A 74 -19.56 -5.68 -3.21
CA THR A 74 -19.51 -6.42 -4.46
C THR A 74 -19.35 -7.90 -4.18
N ASN A 75 -20.00 -8.76 -4.99
CA ASN A 75 -19.82 -10.21 -4.90
C ASN A 75 -18.54 -10.71 -5.62
N GLN A 76 -17.82 -9.82 -6.31
CA GLN A 76 -16.61 -10.15 -7.07
C GLN A 76 -15.31 -9.69 -6.38
N GLY A 77 -15.41 -8.96 -5.26
CA GLY A 77 -14.26 -8.44 -4.51
C GLY A 77 -13.77 -9.38 -3.40
N GLY A 78 -12.88 -8.87 -2.55
CA GLY A 78 -12.39 -9.57 -1.36
C GLY A 78 -13.50 -10.00 -0.39
N PHE A 79 -13.14 -10.82 0.60
CA PHE A 79 -14.11 -11.30 1.61
C PHE A 79 -14.74 -10.15 2.42
N ASP A 80 -13.99 -9.06 2.62
CA ASP A 80 -14.40 -7.84 3.32
C ASP A 80 -15.18 -6.84 2.45
N GLU A 81 -15.15 -7.00 1.12
CA GLU A 81 -15.95 -6.23 0.18
C GLU A 81 -17.35 -6.83 -0.06
N GLN A 82 -17.52 -8.09 0.33
CA GLN A 82 -18.75 -8.87 0.15
C GLN A 82 -19.73 -8.73 1.33
N PRO A 83 -21.02 -9.00 1.11
CA PRO A 83 -21.71 -9.14 -0.17
C PRO A 83 -22.31 -7.82 -0.65
N GLU A 84 -22.75 -7.83 -1.91
CA GLU A 84 -23.57 -6.77 -2.48
C GLU A 84 -24.93 -6.66 -1.75
N ARG A 85 -25.29 -5.47 -1.26
CA ARG A 85 -26.59 -5.20 -0.61
C ARG A 85 -27.10 -3.79 -0.91
N GLN A 86 -28.42 -3.64 -1.00
CA GLN A 86 -29.07 -2.33 -1.07
C GLN A 86 -29.15 -1.67 0.31
N ILE A 87 -28.70 -0.43 0.40
CA ILE A 87 -28.70 0.39 1.62
C ILE A 87 -29.33 1.74 1.29
N TYR A 88 -30.11 2.29 2.22
CA TYR A 88 -30.62 3.65 2.15
C TYR A 88 -29.74 4.58 2.99
N LEU A 89 -29.37 5.74 2.45
CA LEU A 89 -28.73 6.82 3.19
C LEU A 89 -29.58 8.08 3.09
N ASP A 90 -29.62 8.83 4.20
CA ASP A 90 -30.14 10.20 4.20
C ASP A 90 -29.19 11.13 3.44
N GLU A 91 -29.66 12.34 3.13
CA GLU A 91 -28.84 13.36 2.47
C GLU A 91 -27.67 13.77 3.39
N PHE A 92 -26.48 13.92 2.80
CA PHE A 92 -25.29 14.38 3.52
C PHE A 92 -24.37 15.21 2.63
N LEU A 93 -23.45 15.91 3.27
CA LEU A 93 -22.39 16.67 2.60
C LEU A 93 -21.08 15.87 2.68
N ILE A 94 -20.30 15.89 1.60
CA ILE A 94 -18.94 15.33 1.58
C ILE A 94 -18.00 16.30 0.89
N ASP A 95 -16.74 16.33 1.32
CA ASP A 95 -15.72 17.13 0.64
C ASP A 95 -15.52 16.62 -0.79
N ARG A 96 -15.40 17.57 -1.73
CA ARG A 96 -15.07 17.26 -3.11
C ARG A 96 -13.65 16.74 -3.28
N TYR A 97 -12.74 17.20 -2.41
CA TYR A 97 -11.32 16.87 -2.45
C TYR A 97 -10.88 16.37 -1.07
N GLU A 98 -9.83 15.55 -1.05
CA GLU A 98 -9.20 15.16 0.20
C GLU A 98 -8.60 16.38 0.91
N VAL A 99 -8.52 16.31 2.24
CA VAL A 99 -7.89 17.36 3.05
C VAL A 99 -6.43 17.50 2.64
N THR A 100 -6.03 18.70 2.22
CA THR A 100 -4.66 18.96 1.78
C THR A 100 -3.71 19.14 2.97
N ASN A 101 -2.41 18.99 2.73
CA ASN A 101 -1.39 19.25 3.73
C ASN A 101 -1.46 20.70 4.25
N ALA A 102 -1.75 21.66 3.37
CA ALA A 102 -1.91 23.07 3.75
C ALA A 102 -3.11 23.29 4.69
N GLN A 103 -4.26 22.66 4.40
CA GLN A 103 -5.45 22.72 5.24
C GLN A 103 -5.21 22.07 6.61
N TYR A 104 -4.58 20.89 6.63
CA TYR A 104 -4.25 20.22 7.89
C TYR A 104 -3.23 21.02 8.72
N ALA A 105 -2.22 21.62 8.08
CA ALA A 105 -1.26 22.49 8.76
C ALA A 105 -1.93 23.73 9.36
N ALA A 106 -2.93 24.31 8.67
CA ALA A 106 -3.73 25.41 9.21
C ALA A 106 -4.54 24.98 10.44
N PHE A 107 -5.14 23.78 10.40
CA PHE A 107 -5.81 23.18 11.57
C PHE A 107 -4.86 23.02 12.76
N VAL A 108 -3.71 22.34 12.58
CA VAL A 108 -2.71 22.15 13.64
C VAL A 108 -2.23 23.48 14.22
N LYS A 109 -1.98 24.48 13.37
CA LYS A 109 -1.59 25.82 13.83
C LYS A 109 -2.67 26.49 14.70
N ALA A 110 -3.95 26.22 14.42
CA ALA A 110 -5.07 26.76 15.17
C ALA A 110 -5.36 25.99 16.46
N THR A 111 -5.13 24.67 16.50
CA THR A 111 -5.58 23.80 17.59
C THR A 111 -4.48 23.18 18.46
N GLY A 112 -3.23 23.14 17.99
CA GLY A 112 -2.10 22.48 18.65
C GLY A 112 -2.06 20.97 18.40
#